data_AF-A0A326RRG0-F1
#
_entry.id   AF-A0A326RRG0-F1
#
_cell.length_a   1.000
_cell.length_b   1.000
_cell.length_c   1.000
_cell.angle_alpha   90.00
_cell.angle_beta   90.00
_cell.angle_gamma   90.00
#
_symmetry.space_group_name_H-M   'P 1'
#
loop_
_entity.id
_entity.type
_entity.pdbx_description
1 polymer ?
#
loop_
_entity_poly.entity_id
_entity_poly.type
_entity_poly.pdbx_seq_one_letter_code
_entity_poly.pdbx_strand_id
1 'polypeptide(L)'
;MFNLFNLGNLPKEVSRFLTSFLAMPLLFFGTACKDQEEIIPQGNPISLNFKESSLSFTESQTSGLEVILHLDKLARANSEITLRLQHGALDGRWETTPAISDQNELKIPVTRGARQVSFQIKPVNDLLYNGNLNLTFKIIQVGPDLKIGTNDQIDLMLIDDELSGKLKSFETQGMLTQYRSFDYSLYGKINRVVHKNSQASNAEISYTYLYDDKSQLVRINSNPAYINQTFFYDGNVLARTIKQFSSNQVESEEYTFDSENRILGITVRDRNAVAQNPVKTYTEFTYHANGNVHTITTMEPISNLEYQVIRKITYTDYLEKTNPVPFYQDIPTLMIQPQLPGKVVIEEHNTTFTYGLTYQFDSSGKVKLRTASGPSGSENTRYFYY
;
A
#
# COMPACT_ATOMS: atom_id res chain seq x y z
N MET A 1 -50.42 42.30 10.67
CA MET A 1 -51.45 41.73 9.78
C MET A 1 -51.62 40.27 10.19
N PHE A 2 -52.71 39.97 10.91
CA PHE A 2 -53.27 38.66 11.37
C PHE A 2 -52.35 37.66 12.11
N ASN A 3 -52.73 36.89 13.14
CA ASN A 3 -53.77 36.84 14.18
C ASN A 3 -53.34 35.66 15.10
N LEU A 4 -53.19 35.83 16.42
CA LEU A 4 -54.15 35.50 17.49
C LEU A 4 -54.24 34.01 17.91
N PHE A 5 -53.92 33.74 19.20
CA PHE A 5 -54.53 32.83 20.21
C PHE A 5 -53.43 32.45 21.23
N ASN A 6 -53.35 32.81 22.52
CA ASN A 6 -54.20 33.29 23.62
C ASN A 6 -54.49 32.22 24.71
N LEU A 7 -53.97 32.51 25.91
CA LEU A 7 -54.41 32.22 27.29
C LEU A 7 -54.53 30.78 27.86
N GLY A 8 -54.05 30.64 29.10
CA GLY A 8 -54.47 29.58 30.05
C GLY A 8 -53.69 29.58 31.38
N ASN A 9 -54.30 30.13 32.42
CA ASN A 9 -53.80 30.40 33.79
C ASN A 9 -53.81 29.18 34.75
N LEU A 10 -52.88 29.18 35.74
CA LEU A 10 -52.94 28.91 37.23
C LEU A 10 -53.96 27.88 37.84
N PRO A 11 -53.84 27.41 39.13
CA PRO A 11 -52.91 27.72 40.24
C PRO A 11 -52.39 26.50 41.09
N LYS A 12 -51.59 26.83 42.11
CA LYS A 12 -51.18 26.04 43.29
C LYS A 12 -52.27 26.01 44.38
N GLU A 13 -52.44 24.88 45.08
CA GLU A 13 -52.82 24.69 46.51
C GLU A 13 -52.52 23.20 46.86
N VAL A 14 -51.79 22.77 47.90
CA VAL A 14 -51.90 22.86 49.39
C VAL A 14 -53.13 22.16 49.99
N SER A 15 -52.93 20.98 50.58
CA SER A 15 -53.77 20.36 51.62
C SER A 15 -52.96 19.21 52.26
N ARG A 16 -52.31 19.39 53.42
CA ARG A 16 -52.83 19.18 54.80
C ARG A 16 -53.69 17.93 54.98
N PHE A 17 -53.06 16.84 55.44
CA PHE A 17 -53.76 15.82 56.23
C PHE A 17 -53.11 15.70 57.61
N LEU A 18 -53.97 15.80 58.62
CA LEU A 18 -53.70 15.81 60.05
C LEU A 18 -54.11 14.45 60.64
N THR A 19 -53.40 14.04 61.69
CA THR A 19 -53.86 13.19 62.81
C THR A 19 -54.27 11.73 62.58
N SER A 20 -53.48 10.80 63.13
CA SER A 20 -53.88 10.12 64.39
C SER A 20 -52.71 9.35 65.00
N PHE A 21 -52.35 9.75 66.22
CA PHE A 21 -51.56 8.98 67.17
C PHE A 21 -52.49 7.96 67.83
N LEU A 22 -52.17 6.67 67.77
CA LEU A 22 -52.67 5.69 68.73
C LEU A 22 -51.54 4.73 69.08
N ALA A 23 -51.09 4.81 70.33
CA ALA A 23 -50.09 3.93 70.92
C ALA A 23 -50.74 2.60 71.31
N MET A 24 -50.12 1.49 70.95
CA MET A 24 -50.41 0.17 71.50
C MET A 24 -49.11 -0.63 71.60
N PRO A 25 -48.66 -1.05 72.80
CA PRO A 25 -47.49 -1.90 72.94
C PRO A 25 -47.94 -3.35 72.80
N LEU A 26 -47.47 -4.05 71.76
CA LEU A 26 -47.57 -5.49 71.67
C LEU A 26 -46.18 -6.10 71.53
N LEU A 27 -45.76 -6.77 72.61
CA LEU A 27 -44.70 -7.76 72.60
C LEU A 27 -45.07 -8.88 71.64
N PHE A 28 -44.27 -9.06 70.59
CA PHE A 28 -44.20 -10.29 69.81
C PHE A 28 -42.74 -10.75 69.70
N PHE A 29 -42.49 -11.95 70.18
CA PHE A 29 -41.27 -12.71 69.97
C PHE A 29 -41.07 -12.96 68.47
N GLY A 30 -39.94 -12.49 67.92
CA GLY A 30 -39.58 -12.64 66.52
C GLY A 30 -38.17 -13.21 66.40
N THR A 31 -38.10 -14.37 65.78
CA THR A 31 -36.95 -15.22 65.47
C THR A 31 -35.79 -14.47 64.81
N ALA A 32 -34.56 -14.89 65.13
CA ALA A 32 -33.35 -14.52 64.40
C ALA A 32 -33.51 -14.83 62.90
N CYS A 33 -33.81 -13.79 62.12
CA CYS A 33 -33.75 -13.83 60.67
C CYS A 33 -32.27 -13.84 60.31
N LYS A 34 -31.74 -15.01 59.93
CA LYS A 34 -30.54 -15.05 59.08
C LYS A 34 -30.93 -14.31 57.81
N ASP A 35 -30.27 -13.19 57.53
CA ASP A 35 -30.29 -12.57 56.22
C ASP A 35 -29.87 -13.65 55.19
N GLN A 36 -30.85 -14.29 54.57
CA GLN A 36 -30.63 -15.02 53.34
C GLN A 36 -30.33 -13.94 52.32
N GLU A 37 -29.04 -13.76 52.00
CA GLU A 37 -28.63 -13.13 50.76
C GLU A 37 -29.46 -13.79 49.65
N GLU A 38 -30.39 -13.01 49.10
CA GLU A 38 -31.17 -13.40 47.95
C GLU A 38 -30.17 -13.60 46.81
N ILE A 39 -29.80 -14.86 46.55
CA ILE A 39 -28.95 -15.24 45.44
C ILE A 39 -29.76 -14.94 44.17
N ILE A 40 -29.65 -13.72 43.66
CA ILE A 40 -30.22 -13.35 42.35
C ILE A 40 -29.60 -14.33 41.35
N PRO A 41 -30.41 -15.09 40.60
CA PRO A 41 -29.87 -16.03 39.63
C PRO A 41 -28.96 -15.25 38.68
N GLN A 42 -27.67 -15.62 38.64
CA GLN A 42 -26.72 -15.05 37.69
C GLN A 42 -27.22 -15.40 36.27
N GLY A 43 -27.95 -14.48 35.65
CA GLY A 43 -28.38 -14.65 34.27
C GLY A 43 -27.17 -14.77 33.35
N ASN A 44 -27.23 -15.64 32.34
CA ASN A 44 -26.14 -15.91 31.39
C ASN A 44 -25.40 -14.61 30.97
N PRO A 45 -24.06 -14.56 31.05
CA PRO A 45 -23.28 -13.36 30.74
C PRO A 45 -23.54 -12.87 29.32
N ILE A 46 -23.49 -11.55 29.14
CA ILE A 46 -23.81 -10.85 27.88
C ILE A 46 -22.63 -11.00 26.92
N SER A 47 -22.89 -11.54 25.73
CA SER A 47 -21.85 -11.77 24.72
C SER A 47 -21.52 -10.47 23.99
N LEU A 48 -20.25 -10.10 23.94
CA LEU A 48 -19.72 -8.95 23.22
C LEU A 48 -18.92 -9.40 21.99
N ASN A 49 -19.24 -8.86 20.82
CA ASN A 49 -18.58 -9.18 19.56
C ASN A 49 -18.31 -7.90 18.75
N PHE A 50 -17.24 -7.86 17.97
CA PHE A 50 -17.17 -6.89 16.87
C PHE A 50 -18.31 -7.15 15.89
N LYS A 51 -18.88 -6.07 15.34
CA LYS A 51 -19.94 -6.15 14.32
C LYS A 51 -19.41 -6.79 13.03
N GLU A 52 -18.26 -6.30 12.59
CA GLU A 52 -17.56 -6.75 11.39
C GLU A 52 -16.25 -7.41 11.81
N SER A 53 -15.74 -8.36 11.02
CA SER A 53 -14.41 -8.94 11.23
C SER A 53 -13.31 -8.16 10.51
N SER A 54 -13.67 -7.36 9.50
CA SER A 54 -12.72 -6.50 8.79
C SER A 54 -13.36 -5.24 8.23
N LEU A 55 -12.59 -4.16 8.18
CA LEU A 55 -12.96 -2.87 7.57
C LEU A 55 -11.76 -2.23 6.87
N SER A 56 -12.02 -1.32 5.92
CA SER A 56 -10.99 -0.47 5.32
C SER A 56 -11.44 0.98 5.27
N PHE A 57 -10.51 1.92 5.39
CA PHE A 57 -10.74 3.35 5.32
C PHE A 57 -9.51 4.07 4.73
N THR A 58 -9.67 5.25 4.16
CA THR A 58 -8.57 6.01 3.53
C THR A 58 -8.02 7.08 4.46
N GLU A 59 -6.77 7.51 4.25
CA GLU A 59 -6.18 8.62 5.01
C GLU A 59 -6.97 9.92 4.83
N SER A 60 -7.54 10.15 3.65
CA SER A 60 -8.47 11.24 3.35
C SER A 60 -9.84 11.18 4.07
N GLN A 61 -10.19 10.11 4.77
CA GLN A 61 -11.45 9.99 5.52
C GLN A 61 -11.39 10.78 6.85
N THR A 62 -11.46 12.10 6.76
CA THR A 62 -11.30 13.03 7.90
C THR A 62 -12.32 12.86 9.04
N SER A 63 -13.50 12.30 8.77
CA SER A 63 -14.50 11.98 9.79
C SER A 63 -14.11 10.78 10.66
N GLY A 64 -13.08 10.03 10.28
CA GLY A 64 -12.73 8.76 10.88
C GLY A 64 -13.68 7.62 10.50
N LEU A 65 -13.33 6.42 10.96
CA LEU A 65 -14.06 5.18 10.88
C LEU A 65 -14.65 4.86 12.26
N GLU A 66 -15.97 4.65 12.34
CA GLU A 66 -16.61 4.14 13.54
C GLU A 66 -16.53 2.60 13.56
N VAL A 67 -15.94 2.04 14.61
CA VAL A 67 -15.89 0.60 14.85
C VAL A 67 -16.91 0.24 15.92
N ILE A 68 -17.85 -0.64 15.57
CA ILE A 68 -18.99 -1.01 16.42
C ILE A 68 -18.78 -2.40 17.02
N LEU A 69 -19.02 -2.52 18.32
CA LEU A 69 -19.15 -3.78 19.04
C LEU A 69 -20.61 -3.97 19.47
N HIS A 70 -21.18 -5.14 19.18
CA HIS A 70 -22.54 -5.51 19.55
C HIS A 70 -22.58 -6.37 20.80
N LEU A 71 -23.57 -6.10 21.64
CA LEU A 71 -23.96 -6.92 22.77
C LEU A 71 -25.21 -7.73 22.39
N ASP A 72 -25.22 -9.03 22.70
CA ASP A 72 -26.39 -9.89 22.42
C ASP A 72 -27.63 -9.53 23.26
N LYS A 73 -27.44 -8.75 24.34
CA LYS A 73 -28.46 -8.27 25.27
C LYS A 73 -28.10 -6.86 25.75
N LEU A 74 -29.07 -6.19 26.39
CA LEU A 74 -28.85 -4.89 27.04
C LEU A 74 -27.84 -5.03 28.20
N ALA A 75 -26.84 -4.14 28.26
CA ALA A 75 -25.90 -4.08 29.38
C ALA A 75 -26.63 -3.89 30.72
N ARG A 76 -26.34 -4.76 31.71
CA ARG A 76 -27.01 -4.74 33.02
C ARG A 76 -26.50 -3.64 33.95
N ALA A 77 -25.24 -3.29 33.83
CA ALA A 77 -24.55 -2.26 34.62
C ALA A 77 -23.60 -1.45 33.74
N ASN A 78 -23.14 -0.31 34.27
CA ASN A 78 -22.01 0.39 33.69
C ASN A 78 -20.76 -0.48 33.83
N SER A 79 -19.96 -0.59 32.77
CA SER A 79 -18.73 -1.37 32.77
C SER A 79 -17.71 -0.81 31.78
N GLU A 80 -16.55 -1.45 31.67
CA GLU A 80 -15.47 -1.10 30.74
C GLU A 80 -15.09 -2.33 29.91
N ILE A 81 -14.75 -2.11 28.65
CA ILE A 81 -14.12 -3.08 27.75
C ILE A 81 -12.70 -2.60 27.49
N THR A 82 -11.75 -3.53 27.48
CA THR A 82 -10.38 -3.26 27.07
C THR A 82 -10.06 -4.00 25.78
N LEU A 83 -9.71 -3.24 24.76
CA LEU A 83 -9.17 -3.74 23.51
C LEU A 83 -7.65 -3.59 23.52
N ARG A 84 -6.93 -4.47 22.83
CA ARG A 84 -5.49 -4.36 22.59
C ARG A 84 -5.20 -4.31 21.10
N LEU A 85 -4.35 -3.38 20.69
CA LEU A 85 -3.75 -3.38 19.35
C LEU A 85 -2.70 -4.51 19.30
N GLN A 86 -3.01 -5.60 18.59
CA GLN A 86 -2.13 -6.75 18.43
C GLN A 86 -1.15 -6.60 17.26
N HIS A 87 -1.58 -5.91 16.21
CA HIS A 87 -0.78 -5.62 15.03
C HIS A 87 -1.02 -4.19 14.58
N GLY A 88 0.01 -3.53 14.06
CA GLY A 88 0.02 -2.10 13.76
C GLY A 88 1.03 -1.33 14.61
N ALA A 89 1.34 -0.10 14.21
CA ALA A 89 2.22 0.79 14.94
C ALA A 89 1.46 2.05 15.37
N LEU A 90 1.80 2.56 16.57
CA LEU A 90 1.44 3.92 17.00
C LEU A 90 2.49 4.90 16.46
N ASP A 91 2.49 5.08 15.14
CA ASP A 91 3.45 5.88 14.39
C ASP A 91 2.94 7.31 14.08
N GLY A 92 1.76 7.67 14.60
CA GLY A 92 1.15 8.98 14.40
C GLY A 92 0.29 9.10 13.15
N ARG A 93 0.10 8.02 12.36
CA ARG A 93 -0.75 8.04 11.16
C ARG A 93 -2.25 7.91 11.45
N TRP A 94 -2.60 7.63 12.70
CA TRP A 94 -3.98 7.46 13.14
C TRP A 94 -4.09 7.67 14.64
N GLU A 95 -5.31 8.00 15.07
CA GLU A 95 -5.66 8.19 16.48
C GLU A 95 -7.00 7.49 16.76
N THR A 96 -7.26 7.15 18.02
CA THR A 96 -8.57 6.65 18.45
C THR A 96 -9.30 7.63 19.35
N THR A 97 -10.63 7.54 19.39
CA THR A 97 -11.46 8.14 20.43
C THR A 97 -12.37 7.07 21.03
N PRO A 98 -12.20 6.71 22.33
CA PRO A 98 -11.20 7.21 23.29
C PRO A 98 -9.74 6.99 22.84
N ALA A 99 -8.79 7.73 23.41
CA ALA A 99 -7.38 7.59 23.06
C ALA A 99 -6.83 6.22 23.52
N ILE A 100 -6.05 5.58 22.66
CA ILE A 100 -5.29 4.37 22.99
C ILE A 100 -4.12 4.75 23.91
N SER A 101 -3.80 3.89 24.88
CA SER A 101 -2.69 4.12 25.80
C SER A 101 -1.35 3.69 25.19
N ASP A 102 -0.25 4.12 25.82
CA ASP A 102 1.12 3.71 25.48
C ASP A 102 1.36 2.19 25.61
N GLN A 103 0.48 1.46 26.30
CA GLN A 103 0.49 0.00 26.41
C GLN A 103 -0.32 -0.69 25.31
N ASN A 104 -0.66 0.03 24.23
CA ASN A 104 -1.50 -0.45 23.13
C ASN A 104 -2.92 -0.87 23.56
N GLU A 105 -3.45 -0.27 24.64
CA GLU A 105 -4.76 -0.62 25.18
C GLU A 105 -5.77 0.52 25.00
N LEU A 106 -6.95 0.17 24.52
CA LEU A 106 -8.08 1.09 24.34
C LEU A 106 -9.20 0.69 25.30
N LYS A 107 -9.61 1.63 26.15
CA LYS A 107 -10.68 1.45 27.14
C LYS A 107 -11.97 2.09 26.66
N ILE A 108 -13.01 1.29 26.51
CA ILE A 108 -14.30 1.72 25.98
C ILE A 108 -15.36 1.59 27.09
N PRO A 109 -16.03 2.68 27.50
CA PRO A 109 -17.09 2.60 28.49
C PRO A 109 -18.35 1.97 27.89
N VAL A 110 -18.98 1.09 28.67
CA VAL A 110 -20.29 0.51 28.38
C VAL A 110 -21.29 1.09 29.36
N THR A 111 -22.29 1.83 28.88
CA THR A 111 -23.36 2.33 29.73
C THR A 111 -24.44 1.27 29.95
N ARG A 112 -25.02 1.23 31.14
CA ARG A 112 -26.20 0.41 31.43
C ARG A 112 -27.30 0.68 30.39
N GLY A 113 -27.92 -0.39 29.89
CA GLY A 113 -28.94 -0.33 28.84
C GLY A 113 -28.37 -0.23 27.42
N ALA A 114 -27.05 -0.16 27.22
CA ALA A 114 -26.47 -0.19 25.88
C ALA A 114 -26.68 -1.56 25.21
N ARG A 115 -26.96 -1.56 23.89
CA ARG A 115 -26.89 -2.76 23.02
C ARG A 115 -25.65 -2.80 22.15
N GLN A 116 -24.95 -1.69 22.08
CA GLN A 116 -23.73 -1.55 21.30
C GLN A 116 -22.85 -0.51 21.97
N VAL A 117 -21.56 -0.63 21.73
CA VAL A 117 -20.58 0.42 21.98
C VAL A 117 -19.76 0.62 20.73
N SER A 118 -19.13 1.77 20.61
CA SER A 118 -18.24 2.06 19.50
C SER A 118 -17.04 2.86 19.97
N PHE A 119 -16.02 2.86 19.14
CA PHE A 119 -14.91 3.80 19.20
C PHE A 119 -14.64 4.32 17.79
N GLN A 120 -14.04 5.50 17.70
CA GLN A 120 -13.63 6.06 16.42
C GLN A 120 -12.15 5.85 16.21
N ILE A 121 -11.76 5.62 14.96
CA ILE A 121 -10.39 5.67 14.49
C ILE A 121 -10.32 6.78 13.46
N LYS A 122 -9.46 7.77 13.69
CA LYS A 122 -9.30 8.91 12.79
C LYS A 122 -7.93 8.82 12.12
N PRO A 123 -7.85 8.76 10.79
CA PRO A 123 -6.58 8.83 10.11
C PRO A 123 -5.99 10.24 10.15
N VAL A 124 -4.67 10.32 10.02
CA VAL A 124 -3.95 11.58 9.77
C VAL A 124 -3.64 11.63 8.28
N ASN A 125 -4.32 12.53 7.57
CA ASN A 125 -4.08 12.75 6.14
C ASN A 125 -2.81 13.58 5.95
N ASP A 126 -1.84 13.06 5.20
CA ASP A 126 -0.63 13.79 4.82
C ASP A 126 -0.42 13.80 3.29
N LEU A 127 0.82 13.91 2.82
CA LEU A 127 1.20 13.87 1.39
C LEU A 127 2.36 12.88 1.16
N LEU A 128 2.58 12.00 2.13
CA LEU A 128 3.68 11.05 2.17
C LEU A 128 3.16 9.66 1.79
N TYR A 129 3.97 8.94 1.02
CA TYR A 129 3.70 7.57 0.60
C TYR A 129 4.09 6.59 1.71
N ASN A 130 3.33 6.60 2.80
CA ASN A 130 3.56 5.80 3.99
C ASN A 130 3.20 4.31 3.81
N GLY A 131 2.51 3.96 2.73
CA GLY A 131 2.05 2.60 2.45
C GLY A 131 0.80 2.23 3.24
N ASN A 132 -0.01 1.31 2.71
CA ASN A 132 -1.18 0.82 3.45
C ASN A 132 -0.76 0.21 4.81
N LEU A 133 -1.53 0.51 5.86
CA LEU A 133 -1.26 0.04 7.22
C LEU A 133 -2.36 -0.93 7.68
N ASN A 134 -1.96 -2.12 8.14
CA ASN A 134 -2.87 -3.07 8.76
C ASN A 134 -2.85 -2.89 10.28
N LEU A 135 -4.03 -2.77 10.88
CA LEU A 135 -4.23 -2.69 12.33
C LEU A 135 -5.10 -3.87 12.76
N THR A 136 -4.77 -4.52 13.86
CA THR A 136 -5.60 -5.59 14.43
C THR A 136 -5.92 -5.27 15.88
N PHE A 137 -7.21 -5.11 16.20
CA PHE A 137 -7.68 -4.94 17.58
C PHE A 137 -8.32 -6.22 18.09
N LYS A 138 -8.01 -6.60 19.33
CA LYS A 138 -8.59 -7.76 20.01
C LYS A 138 -9.20 -7.38 21.35
N ILE A 139 -10.37 -7.94 21.67
CA ILE A 139 -10.98 -7.83 22.99
C ILE A 139 -10.16 -8.68 23.97
N ILE A 140 -9.54 -8.06 24.98
CA ILE A 140 -8.70 -8.76 25.96
C ILE A 140 -9.32 -8.84 27.35
N GLN A 141 -10.20 -7.90 27.68
CA GLN A 141 -10.86 -7.85 28.97
C GLN A 141 -12.23 -7.19 28.84
N VAL A 142 -13.19 -7.69 29.62
CA VAL A 142 -14.54 -7.16 29.70
C VAL A 142 -14.98 -7.10 31.17
N GLY A 143 -15.95 -6.23 31.48
CA GLY A 143 -16.54 -6.15 32.82
C GLY A 143 -17.28 -7.42 33.27
N PRO A 144 -17.64 -7.53 34.56
CA PRO A 144 -18.10 -8.77 35.20
C PRO A 144 -19.38 -9.39 34.62
N ASP A 145 -20.28 -8.59 34.04
CA ASP A 145 -21.54 -9.08 33.44
C ASP A 145 -21.41 -9.44 31.95
N LEU A 146 -20.24 -9.20 31.36
CA LEU A 146 -19.94 -9.41 29.96
C LEU A 146 -19.08 -10.67 29.81
N LYS A 147 -19.17 -11.30 28.64
CA LYS A 147 -18.20 -12.29 28.16
C LYS A 147 -17.76 -11.94 26.76
N ILE A 148 -16.51 -12.28 26.44
CA ILE A 148 -15.97 -12.18 25.09
C ILE A 148 -16.70 -13.21 24.22
N GLY A 149 -17.23 -12.76 23.08
CA GLY A 149 -17.90 -13.59 22.10
C GLY A 149 -16.94 -14.31 21.15
N THR A 150 -17.46 -14.79 20.03
CA THR A 150 -16.68 -15.52 19.02
C THR A 150 -15.98 -14.61 18.02
N ASN A 151 -16.52 -13.42 17.77
CA ASN A 151 -15.87 -12.40 16.93
C ASN A 151 -15.19 -11.37 17.84
N ASP A 152 -14.06 -11.77 18.42
CA ASP A 152 -13.30 -11.01 19.41
C ASP A 152 -12.13 -10.21 18.82
N GLN A 153 -12.00 -10.20 17.50
CA GLN A 153 -10.95 -9.49 16.76
C GLN A 153 -11.54 -8.75 15.56
N ILE A 154 -10.95 -7.61 15.21
CA ILE A 154 -11.21 -6.91 13.96
C ILE A 154 -9.89 -6.52 13.29
N ASP A 155 -9.81 -6.75 11.97
CA ASP A 155 -8.71 -6.33 11.12
C ASP A 155 -9.10 -5.08 10.33
N LEU A 156 -8.26 -4.05 10.38
CA LEU A 156 -8.51 -2.76 9.75
C LEU A 156 -7.39 -2.44 8.78
N MET A 157 -7.74 -1.94 7.61
CA MET A 157 -6.77 -1.47 6.62
C MET A 157 -6.93 0.03 6.40
N LEU A 158 -5.91 0.78 6.82
CA LEU A 158 -5.74 2.19 6.47
C LEU A 158 -5.06 2.27 5.10
N ILE A 159 -5.77 2.84 4.13
CA ILE A 159 -5.33 3.01 2.75
C ILE A 159 -4.69 4.39 2.62
N ASP A 160 -3.44 4.41 2.20
CA ASP A 160 -2.71 5.61 1.79
C ASP A 160 -3.22 6.01 0.39
N ASP A 161 -3.85 7.18 0.28
CA ASP A 161 -4.43 7.63 -0.99
C ASP A 161 -3.41 8.28 -1.93
N GLU A 162 -2.24 8.68 -1.45
CA GLU A 162 -1.10 9.12 -2.28
C GLU A 162 -0.62 8.00 -3.20
N LEU A 163 -0.70 6.74 -2.74
CA LEU A 163 -0.39 5.56 -3.54
C LEU A 163 -1.39 5.31 -4.67
N SER A 164 -2.59 5.86 -4.62
CA SER A 164 -3.67 5.55 -5.57
C SER A 164 -3.20 5.67 -7.01
N GLY A 165 -3.27 4.56 -7.75
CA GLY A 165 -2.89 4.54 -9.15
C GLY A 165 -1.39 4.41 -9.46
N LYS A 166 -0.53 4.33 -8.45
CA LYS A 166 0.85 3.85 -8.64
C LYS A 166 0.83 2.38 -9.02
N LEU A 167 1.76 1.98 -9.89
CA LEU A 167 1.90 0.58 -10.29
C LEU A 167 2.37 -0.23 -9.08
N LYS A 168 1.58 -1.22 -8.66
CA LYS A 168 1.92 -2.11 -7.55
C LYS A 168 2.71 -3.31 -8.03
N SER A 169 2.23 -3.94 -9.10
CA SER A 169 2.88 -5.10 -9.69
C SER A 169 2.38 -5.38 -11.09
N PHE A 170 3.10 -6.20 -11.83
CA PHE A 170 2.55 -6.89 -12.99
C PHE A 170 3.01 -8.34 -13.03
N GLU A 171 2.22 -9.15 -13.70
CA GLU A 171 2.51 -10.56 -13.95
C GLU A 171 2.44 -10.82 -15.46
N THR A 172 3.50 -11.38 -16.00
CA THR A 172 3.63 -11.75 -17.41
C THR A 172 3.56 -13.26 -17.54
N GLN A 173 2.58 -13.75 -18.29
CA GLN A 173 2.35 -15.16 -18.61
C GLN A 173 2.71 -15.40 -20.07
N GLY A 174 3.81 -16.12 -20.30
CA GLY A 174 4.25 -16.58 -21.62
C GLY A 174 4.79 -18.01 -21.51
N MET A 175 5.98 -18.26 -22.05
CA MET A 175 6.68 -19.54 -21.83
C MET A 175 6.96 -19.80 -20.34
N LEU A 176 7.24 -18.74 -19.59
CA LEU A 176 7.37 -18.74 -18.13
C LEU A 176 6.48 -17.64 -17.55
N THR A 177 6.04 -17.82 -16.31
CA THR A 177 5.39 -16.74 -15.56
C THR A 177 6.45 -15.92 -14.84
N GLN A 178 6.44 -14.62 -15.09
CA GLN A 178 7.28 -13.64 -14.42
C GLN A 178 6.40 -12.69 -13.61
N TYR A 179 6.83 -12.40 -12.39
CA TYR A 179 6.18 -11.45 -11.51
C TYR A 179 7.14 -10.33 -11.16
N ARG A 180 6.63 -9.09 -11.19
CA ARG A 180 7.35 -7.90 -10.76
C ARG A 180 6.49 -7.07 -9.82
N SER A 181 7.02 -6.66 -8.66
CA SER A 181 6.35 -5.71 -7.75
C SER A 181 7.23 -4.49 -7.45
N PHE A 182 6.59 -3.40 -7.06
CA PHE A 182 7.21 -2.10 -6.81
C PHE A 182 6.79 -1.58 -5.44
N ASP A 183 7.77 -1.18 -4.64
CA ASP A 183 7.56 -0.43 -3.42
C ASP A 183 8.08 0.99 -3.59
N TYR A 184 7.40 1.95 -2.96
CA TYR A 184 7.71 3.36 -3.07
C TYR A 184 8.30 3.92 -1.78
N SER A 185 9.18 4.91 -1.89
CA SER A 185 9.65 5.72 -0.77
C SER A 185 8.55 6.68 -0.32
N LEU A 186 8.67 7.29 0.86
CA LEU A 186 7.80 8.36 1.36
C LEU A 186 7.54 9.52 0.37
N TYR A 187 8.43 9.74 -0.60
CA TYR A 187 8.30 10.79 -1.63
C TYR A 187 7.85 10.25 -2.99
N GLY A 188 7.29 9.04 -3.05
CA GLY A 188 6.66 8.48 -4.25
C GLY A 188 7.62 7.98 -5.33
N LYS A 189 8.92 7.88 -5.04
CA LYS A 189 9.94 7.26 -5.90
C LYS A 189 9.99 5.75 -5.72
N ILE A 190 10.40 5.02 -6.74
CA ILE A 190 10.67 3.58 -6.62
C ILE A 190 11.81 3.38 -5.61
N ASN A 191 11.52 2.65 -4.53
CA ASN A 191 12.44 2.29 -3.46
C ASN A 191 12.91 0.84 -3.60
N ARG A 192 12.01 -0.06 -4.02
CA ARG A 192 12.33 -1.47 -4.23
C ARG A 192 11.56 -2.05 -5.41
N VAL A 193 12.22 -2.93 -6.16
CA VAL A 193 11.59 -3.75 -7.21
C VAL A 193 11.90 -5.21 -6.93
N VAL A 194 10.89 -6.08 -6.92
CA VAL A 194 11.06 -7.52 -6.69
C VAL A 194 10.73 -8.29 -7.95
N HIS A 195 11.60 -9.20 -8.38
CA HIS A 195 11.43 -10.09 -9.52
C HIS A 195 11.29 -11.53 -9.04
N LYS A 196 10.32 -12.25 -9.58
CA LYS A 196 10.11 -13.68 -9.29
C LYS A 196 9.73 -14.44 -10.57
N ASN A 197 10.22 -15.66 -10.72
CA ASN A 197 9.84 -16.58 -11.79
C ASN A 197 9.13 -17.83 -11.22
N SER A 198 8.26 -18.47 -12.01
CA SER A 198 7.46 -19.61 -11.54
C SER A 198 8.19 -20.96 -11.47
N GLN A 199 9.35 -21.11 -12.13
CA GLN A 199 10.02 -22.42 -12.28
C GLN A 199 11.21 -22.68 -11.36
N ALA A 200 11.73 -21.68 -10.66
CA ALA A 200 12.75 -21.92 -9.64
C ALA A 200 12.08 -21.83 -8.27
N SER A 201 12.17 -22.89 -7.48
CA SER A 201 11.92 -22.83 -6.04
C SER A 201 12.72 -21.65 -5.43
N ASN A 202 12.05 -20.51 -5.21
CA ASN A 202 12.54 -19.33 -4.48
C ASN A 202 13.64 -18.44 -5.13
N ALA A 203 13.80 -18.39 -6.47
CA ALA A 203 14.69 -17.38 -7.06
C ALA A 203 14.00 -16.00 -7.13
N GLU A 204 13.74 -15.42 -5.96
CA GLU A 204 13.37 -14.01 -5.82
C GLU A 204 14.65 -13.17 -5.89
N ILE A 205 14.64 -12.14 -6.74
CA ILE A 205 15.68 -11.12 -6.76
C ILE A 205 15.00 -9.79 -6.51
N SER A 206 15.45 -9.08 -5.48
CA SER A 206 15.00 -7.70 -5.22
C SER A 206 16.09 -6.71 -5.55
N TYR A 207 15.71 -5.51 -5.96
CA TYR A 207 16.58 -4.37 -6.24
C TYR A 207 16.15 -3.20 -5.37
N THR A 208 17.06 -2.68 -4.54
CA THR A 208 16.81 -1.51 -3.69
C THR A 208 17.47 -0.28 -4.30
N TYR A 209 16.72 0.81 -4.39
CA TYR A 209 17.09 2.07 -5.03
C TYR A 209 17.40 3.10 -3.95
N LEU A 210 18.63 3.61 -3.93
CA LEU A 210 19.07 4.59 -2.94
C LEU A 210 19.29 5.93 -3.60
N TYR A 211 18.74 6.98 -2.98
CA TYR A 211 18.83 8.35 -3.46
C TYR A 211 19.63 9.22 -2.49
N ASP A 212 20.25 10.27 -3.00
CA ASP A 212 20.89 11.31 -2.17
C ASP A 212 19.90 12.41 -1.75
N ASP A 213 20.40 13.39 -0.99
CA ASP A 213 19.63 14.55 -0.51
C ASP A 213 19.12 15.44 -1.64
N LYS A 214 19.77 15.39 -2.82
CA LYS A 214 19.34 16.08 -4.05
C LYS A 214 18.35 15.25 -4.86
N SER A 215 17.87 14.15 -4.29
CA SER A 215 16.90 13.29 -4.93
C SER A 215 17.43 12.56 -6.18
N GLN A 216 18.74 12.45 -6.36
CA GLN A 216 19.38 11.71 -7.46
C GLN A 216 19.57 10.24 -7.06
N LEU A 217 19.39 9.30 -8.00
CA LEU A 217 19.60 7.87 -7.75
C LEU A 217 21.10 7.60 -7.69
N VAL A 218 21.63 7.25 -6.53
CA VAL A 218 23.08 7.04 -6.35
C VAL A 218 23.48 5.57 -6.40
N ARG A 219 22.56 4.64 -6.09
CA ARG A 219 22.86 3.21 -6.07
C ARG A 219 21.64 2.33 -6.29
N ILE A 220 21.85 1.20 -6.97
CA ILE A 220 20.93 0.05 -6.98
C ILE A 220 21.69 -1.16 -6.44
N ASN A 221 21.13 -1.83 -5.44
CA ASN A 221 21.68 -3.08 -4.89
C ASN A 221 20.71 -4.22 -5.12
N SER A 222 21.19 -5.37 -5.61
CA SER A 222 20.37 -6.57 -5.65
C SER A 222 20.43 -7.39 -4.35
N ASN A 223 19.38 -8.12 -4.03
CA ASN A 223 19.36 -9.19 -3.03
C ASN A 223 18.73 -10.45 -3.64
N PRO A 224 19.43 -11.60 -3.70
CA PRO A 224 20.84 -11.80 -3.31
C PRO A 224 21.81 -10.85 -4.02
N ALA A 225 22.99 -10.62 -3.42
CA ALA A 225 23.96 -9.61 -3.85
C ALA A 225 24.72 -10.00 -5.15
N TYR A 226 23.99 -10.16 -6.25
CA TYR A 226 24.49 -10.41 -7.58
C TYR A 226 25.06 -9.17 -8.26
N ILE A 227 24.44 -8.00 -8.06
CA ILE A 227 24.80 -6.75 -8.72
C ILE A 227 24.72 -5.59 -7.71
N ASN A 228 25.76 -4.76 -7.72
CA ASN A 228 25.73 -3.41 -7.14
C ASN A 228 26.04 -2.41 -8.26
N GLN A 229 25.12 -1.48 -8.51
CA GLN A 229 25.28 -0.44 -9.51
C GLN A 229 25.37 0.92 -8.82
N THR A 230 26.47 1.65 -9.03
CA THR A 230 26.66 3.01 -8.52
C THR A 230 26.57 4.02 -9.65
N PHE A 231 25.92 5.16 -9.40
CA PHE A 231 25.59 6.19 -10.38
C PHE A 231 26.40 7.46 -10.13
N PHE A 232 26.86 8.10 -11.21
CA PHE A 232 27.69 9.29 -11.19
C PHE A 232 27.10 10.34 -12.13
N TYR A 233 26.97 11.57 -11.63
CA TYR A 233 26.33 12.68 -12.33
C TYR A 233 27.32 13.78 -12.65
N ASP A 234 27.12 14.45 -13.78
CA ASP A 234 27.69 15.77 -14.07
C ASP A 234 26.59 16.81 -13.88
N GLY A 235 26.65 17.56 -12.77
CA GLY A 235 25.54 18.37 -12.29
C GLY A 235 24.29 17.54 -11.99
N ASN A 236 23.27 17.67 -12.83
CA ASN A 236 21.99 16.94 -12.72
C ASN A 236 21.79 15.86 -13.79
N VAL A 237 22.76 15.69 -14.69
CA VAL A 237 22.68 14.72 -15.80
C VAL A 237 23.48 13.48 -15.42
N LEU A 238 22.88 12.30 -15.57
CA LEU A 238 23.59 11.04 -15.34
C LEU A 238 24.73 10.95 -16.36
N ALA A 239 25.96 10.78 -15.90
CA ALA A 239 27.12 10.69 -16.80
C ALA A 239 27.60 9.25 -16.94
N ARG A 240 27.63 8.51 -15.84
CA ARG A 240 28.21 7.16 -15.79
C ARG A 240 27.58 6.29 -14.72
N THR A 241 27.56 4.98 -14.93
CA THR A 241 27.35 3.99 -13.89
C THR A 241 28.50 2.99 -13.83
N ILE A 242 28.71 2.39 -12.66
CA ILE A 242 29.62 1.26 -12.45
C ILE A 242 28.79 0.11 -11.89
N LYS A 243 28.75 -1.00 -12.62
CA LYS A 243 28.12 -2.26 -12.23
C LYS A 243 29.19 -3.22 -11.73
N GLN A 244 29.08 -3.65 -10.48
CA GLN A 244 29.92 -4.68 -9.88
C GLN A 244 29.09 -5.94 -9.71
N PHE A 245 29.54 -7.03 -10.33
CA PHE A 245 28.88 -8.33 -10.29
C PHE A 245 29.49 -9.22 -9.20
N SER A 246 28.72 -10.19 -8.70
CA SER A 246 29.21 -11.18 -7.73
C SER A 246 30.35 -12.06 -8.27
N SER A 247 30.51 -12.14 -9.60
CA SER A 247 31.63 -12.78 -10.29
C SER A 247 32.94 -11.99 -10.21
N ASN A 248 32.97 -10.83 -9.53
CA ASN A 248 34.03 -9.83 -9.53
C ASN A 248 34.26 -9.13 -10.88
N GLN A 249 33.41 -9.38 -11.88
CA GLN A 249 33.39 -8.56 -13.09
C GLN A 249 32.92 -7.15 -12.71
N VAL A 250 33.52 -6.14 -13.34
CA VAL A 250 33.11 -4.75 -13.22
C VAL A 250 32.88 -4.20 -14.62
N GLU A 251 31.71 -3.62 -14.84
CA GLU A 251 31.37 -2.91 -16.07
C GLU A 251 31.17 -1.43 -15.75
N SER A 252 31.55 -0.55 -16.68
CA SER A 252 31.16 0.85 -16.66
C SER A 252 30.28 1.17 -17.85
N GLU A 253 29.20 1.91 -17.61
CA GLU A 253 28.32 2.43 -18.65
C GLU A 253 28.45 3.95 -18.68
N GLU A 254 28.80 4.51 -19.84
CA GLU A 254 28.88 5.95 -20.09
C GLU A 254 27.66 6.36 -20.92
N TYR A 255 26.97 7.41 -20.49
CA TYR A 255 25.69 7.83 -21.07
C TYR A 255 25.84 9.16 -21.80
N THR A 256 25.19 9.29 -22.95
CA THR A 256 25.04 10.57 -23.66
C THR A 256 23.56 10.94 -23.76
N PHE A 257 23.28 12.23 -23.75
CA PHE A 257 21.93 12.78 -23.76
C PHE A 257 21.80 13.87 -24.81
N ASP A 258 20.59 14.10 -25.29
CA ASP A 258 20.25 15.28 -26.08
C ASP A 258 19.90 16.49 -25.20
N SER A 259 19.56 17.61 -25.84
CA SER A 259 19.17 18.85 -25.16
C SER A 259 17.85 18.75 -24.37
N GLU A 260 17.04 17.71 -24.61
CA GLU A 260 15.79 17.42 -23.88
C GLU A 260 16.01 16.41 -22.74
N ASN A 261 17.27 16.07 -22.44
CA ASN A 261 17.66 15.03 -21.48
C ASN A 261 17.13 13.63 -21.82
N ARG A 262 16.92 13.32 -23.10
CA ARG A 262 16.68 11.95 -23.57
C ARG A 262 18.02 11.27 -23.83
N ILE A 263 18.10 10.00 -23.48
CA ILE A 263 19.32 9.22 -23.68
C ILE A 263 19.56 8.98 -25.18
N LEU A 264 20.74 9.36 -25.68
CA LEU A 264 21.14 9.11 -27.08
C LEU A 264 21.97 7.85 -27.23
N GLY A 265 22.78 7.53 -26.21
CA GLY A 265 23.57 6.32 -26.26
C GLY A 265 24.18 5.89 -24.94
N ILE A 266 24.62 4.63 -24.93
CA ILE A 266 25.29 3.95 -23.82
C ILE A 266 26.53 3.26 -24.36
N THR A 267 27.70 3.59 -23.83
CA THR A 267 28.94 2.84 -24.08
C THR A 267 29.23 1.96 -22.88
N VAL A 268 29.28 0.64 -23.08
CA VAL A 268 29.62 -0.32 -22.03
C VAL A 268 31.09 -0.72 -22.20
N ARG A 269 31.85 -0.71 -21.10
CA ARG A 269 33.25 -1.16 -21.06
C ARG A 269 33.45 -2.19 -19.96
N ASP A 270 34.19 -3.24 -20.25
CA ASP A 270 34.71 -4.14 -19.21
C ASP A 270 35.89 -3.47 -18.51
N ARG A 271 35.80 -3.36 -17.18
CA ARG A 271 36.87 -2.83 -16.36
C ARG A 271 37.73 -3.99 -15.83
N ASN A 272 38.62 -4.48 -16.68
CA ASN A 272 39.66 -5.42 -16.28
C ASN A 272 40.87 -4.67 -15.70
N ALA A 273 41.60 -5.29 -14.77
CA ALA A 273 42.77 -4.69 -14.10
C ALA A 273 43.93 -4.33 -15.07
N VAL A 274 43.87 -4.82 -16.31
CA VAL A 274 44.81 -4.49 -17.39
C VAL A 274 44.21 -3.30 -18.15
N ALA A 275 44.88 -2.15 -18.08
CA ALA A 275 44.43 -0.77 -18.39
C ALA A 275 43.74 -0.47 -19.74
N GLN A 276 43.35 -1.46 -20.54
CA GLN A 276 42.81 -1.24 -21.89
C GLN A 276 41.29 -0.97 -21.95
N ASN A 277 40.52 -1.17 -20.86
CA ASN A 277 39.06 -0.90 -20.75
C ASN A 277 38.30 -0.96 -22.10
N PRO A 278 38.32 -2.12 -22.79
CA PRO A 278 37.80 -2.21 -24.14
C PRO A 278 36.30 -1.93 -24.15
N VAL A 279 35.82 -1.30 -25.23
CA VAL A 279 34.39 -1.19 -25.49
C VAL A 279 33.86 -2.60 -25.68
N LYS A 280 32.82 -2.95 -24.92
CA LYS A 280 32.11 -4.22 -25.03
C LYS A 280 30.94 -4.08 -26.00
N THR A 281 30.10 -3.08 -25.74
CA THR A 281 28.96 -2.75 -26.60
C THR A 281 28.73 -1.25 -26.63
N TYR A 282 28.06 -0.82 -27.69
CA TYR A 282 27.53 0.52 -27.83
C TYR A 282 26.04 0.42 -28.18
N THR A 283 25.19 1.15 -27.48
CA THR A 283 23.75 1.22 -27.75
C THR A 283 23.36 2.64 -28.15
N GLU A 284 22.66 2.79 -29.26
CA GLU A 284 22.09 4.05 -29.74
C GLU A 284 20.57 4.06 -29.63
N PHE A 285 20.02 5.24 -29.34
CA PHE A 285 18.59 5.48 -29.26
C PHE A 285 18.18 6.55 -30.27
N THR A 286 17.09 6.30 -30.99
CA THR A 286 16.42 7.34 -31.79
C THR A 286 14.99 7.53 -31.28
N TYR A 287 14.39 8.69 -31.55
CA TYR A 287 13.10 9.07 -31.01
C TYR A 287 12.15 9.57 -32.09
N HIS A 288 10.86 9.29 -31.89
CA HIS A 288 9.77 9.99 -32.53
C HIS A 288 9.66 11.42 -31.97
N ALA A 289 9.00 12.32 -32.72
CA ALA A 289 8.82 13.71 -32.31
C ALA A 289 8.03 13.86 -30.99
N ASN A 290 7.22 12.87 -30.60
CA ASN A 290 6.48 12.84 -29.34
C ASN A 290 7.30 12.33 -28.14
N GLY A 291 8.61 12.10 -28.32
CA GLY A 291 9.53 11.68 -27.26
C GLY A 291 9.54 10.17 -26.97
N ASN A 292 8.74 9.36 -27.67
CA ASN A 292 8.87 7.91 -27.59
C ASN A 292 10.05 7.42 -28.40
N VAL A 293 10.77 6.43 -27.87
CA VAL A 293 11.84 5.75 -28.58
C VAL A 293 11.31 5.16 -29.90
N HIS A 294 12.02 5.40 -30.99
CA HIS A 294 11.75 4.80 -32.29
C HIS A 294 12.61 3.54 -32.47
N THR A 295 13.92 3.64 -32.25
CA THR A 295 14.83 2.49 -32.31
C THR A 295 15.79 2.45 -31.13
N ILE A 296 16.16 1.22 -30.76
CA ILE A 296 17.29 0.91 -29.87
C ILE A 296 18.21 -0.02 -30.66
N THR A 297 19.42 0.42 -30.98
CA THR A 297 20.39 -0.36 -31.77
C THR A 297 21.60 -0.66 -30.90
N THR A 298 21.85 -1.93 -30.64
CA THR A 298 23.05 -2.39 -29.93
C THR A 298 24.05 -2.96 -30.91
N MET A 299 25.29 -2.52 -30.76
CA MET A 299 26.42 -2.87 -31.61
C MET A 299 27.59 -3.37 -30.77
N GLU A 300 28.43 -4.20 -31.36
CA GLU A 300 29.70 -4.64 -30.78
C GLU A 300 30.86 -4.26 -31.71
N PRO A 301 32.05 -3.92 -31.17
CA PRO A 301 33.20 -3.59 -31.99
C PRO A 301 33.76 -4.86 -32.66
N ILE A 302 33.92 -4.81 -33.98
CA ILE A 302 34.70 -5.79 -34.76
C ILE A 302 36.18 -5.38 -34.75
N SER A 303 36.42 -4.07 -34.76
CA SER A 303 37.74 -3.46 -34.66
C SER A 303 37.63 -2.11 -33.93
N ASN A 304 38.75 -1.38 -33.79
CA ASN A 304 38.75 -0.07 -33.11
C ASN A 304 37.89 1.00 -33.81
N LEU A 305 37.49 0.81 -35.07
CA LEU A 305 36.74 1.79 -35.86
C LEU A 305 35.48 1.20 -36.52
N GLU A 306 35.24 -0.10 -36.35
CA GLU A 306 34.17 -0.81 -37.03
C GLU A 306 33.31 -1.55 -36.02
N TYR A 307 32.00 -1.38 -36.17
CA TYR A 307 30.99 -1.98 -35.32
C TYR A 307 30.02 -2.79 -36.16
N GLN A 308 29.58 -3.93 -35.65
CA GLN A 308 28.45 -4.66 -36.22
C GLN A 308 27.22 -4.52 -35.33
N VAL A 309 26.05 -4.38 -35.96
CA VAL A 309 24.77 -4.42 -35.26
C VAL A 309 24.48 -5.85 -34.84
N ILE A 310 24.39 -6.09 -33.54
CA ILE A 310 24.02 -7.40 -32.99
C ILE A 310 22.54 -7.48 -32.69
N ARG A 311 21.90 -6.33 -32.39
CA ARG A 311 20.49 -6.26 -32.09
C ARG A 311 19.92 -4.89 -32.44
N LYS A 312 18.72 -4.88 -33.03
CA LYS A 312 17.93 -3.67 -33.23
C LYS A 312 16.48 -3.91 -32.83
N ILE A 313 15.94 -3.01 -32.02
CA ILE A 313 14.54 -3.01 -31.61
C ILE A 313 13.90 -1.77 -32.21
N THR A 314 12.79 -1.93 -32.92
CA THR A 314 12.01 -0.84 -33.51
C THR A 314 10.60 -0.83 -32.94
N TYR A 315 10.16 0.33 -32.45
CA TYR A 315 8.81 0.53 -31.91
C TYR A 315 7.99 1.46 -32.81
N THR A 316 6.73 1.07 -33.05
CA THR A 316 5.77 1.83 -33.85
C THR A 316 4.35 1.72 -33.28
N ASP A 317 3.43 2.47 -33.89
CA ASP A 317 1.99 2.38 -33.61
C ASP A 317 1.63 2.72 -32.16
N TYR A 318 2.25 3.77 -31.61
CA TYR A 318 2.02 4.22 -30.25
C TYR A 318 0.57 4.62 -30.00
N LEU A 319 0.05 4.20 -28.84
CA LEU A 319 -1.23 4.67 -28.32
C LEU A 319 -0.97 5.90 -27.43
N GLU A 320 -1.83 6.91 -27.50
CA GLU A 320 -1.84 8.08 -26.61
C GLU A 320 -2.31 7.70 -25.19
N LYS A 321 -1.57 6.79 -24.56
CA LYS A 321 -1.80 6.21 -23.23
C LYS A 321 -0.47 6.02 -22.53
N THR A 322 -0.41 6.39 -21.25
CA THR A 322 0.79 6.29 -20.43
C THR A 322 1.27 4.84 -20.31
N ASN A 323 2.56 4.62 -20.53
CA ASN A 323 3.23 3.38 -20.22
C ASN A 323 3.55 3.35 -18.72
N PRO A 324 3.09 2.35 -17.94
CA PRO A 324 3.36 2.28 -16.51
C PRO A 324 4.83 1.90 -16.20
N VAL A 325 5.59 1.45 -17.20
CA VAL A 325 7.02 1.13 -17.12
C VAL A 325 7.80 1.76 -18.29
N PRO A 326 7.98 3.09 -18.30
CA PRO A 326 8.61 3.82 -19.41
C PRO A 326 10.14 3.78 -19.40
N PHE A 327 10.74 3.08 -18.42
CA PHE A 327 12.15 3.15 -18.09
C PHE A 327 13.00 2.13 -18.85
N TYR A 328 14.23 2.49 -19.17
CA TYR A 328 15.24 1.58 -19.70
C TYR A 328 15.98 0.88 -18.55
N GLN A 329 16.13 -0.45 -18.64
CA GLN A 329 16.82 -1.30 -17.64
C GLN A 329 16.34 -1.09 -16.19
N ASP A 330 15.06 -0.79 -16.00
CA ASP A 330 14.46 -0.51 -14.68
C ASP A 330 15.09 0.68 -13.93
N ILE A 331 15.85 1.55 -14.61
CA ILE A 331 16.43 2.77 -14.04
C ILE A 331 15.41 3.91 -14.15
N PRO A 332 14.78 4.38 -13.06
CA PRO A 332 13.65 5.32 -13.14
C PRO A 332 13.98 6.67 -13.78
N THR A 333 15.26 7.06 -13.78
CA THR A 333 15.72 8.31 -14.40
C THR A 333 15.96 8.19 -15.91
N LEU A 334 15.92 6.98 -16.49
CA LEU A 334 16.13 6.74 -17.92
C LEU A 334 14.81 6.45 -18.62
N MET A 335 13.96 7.47 -18.75
CA MET A 335 12.68 7.36 -19.47
C MET A 335 12.92 7.34 -20.98
N ILE A 336 12.48 6.28 -21.65
CA ILE A 336 12.62 6.14 -23.11
C ILE A 336 11.28 5.97 -23.83
N GLN A 337 10.24 5.59 -23.11
CA GLN A 337 8.98 5.16 -23.73
C GLN A 337 7.77 5.58 -22.90
N PRO A 338 7.44 6.89 -22.86
CA PRO A 338 6.33 7.42 -22.06
C PRO A 338 4.96 6.85 -22.45
N GLN A 339 4.78 6.39 -23.69
CA GLN A 339 3.52 5.87 -24.21
C GLN A 339 3.59 4.38 -24.56
N LEU A 340 2.42 3.74 -24.66
CA LEU A 340 2.31 2.31 -24.97
C LEU A 340 2.53 2.04 -26.48
N PRO A 341 3.54 1.25 -26.88
CA PRO A 341 3.74 0.89 -28.28
C PRO A 341 2.68 -0.12 -28.74
N GLY A 342 2.21 -0.02 -29.98
CA GLY A 342 1.30 -0.98 -30.60
C GLY A 342 2.03 -2.10 -31.36
N LYS A 343 3.30 -1.89 -31.69
CA LYS A 343 4.12 -2.87 -32.40
C LYS A 343 5.58 -2.78 -31.99
N VAL A 344 6.24 -3.94 -31.94
CA VAL A 344 7.69 -4.05 -31.76
C VAL A 344 8.27 -5.02 -32.78
N VAL A 345 9.37 -4.63 -33.41
CA VAL A 345 10.17 -5.46 -34.31
C VAL A 345 11.54 -5.64 -33.69
N ILE A 346 11.98 -6.88 -33.53
CA ILE A 346 13.29 -7.26 -32.97
C ILE A 346 14.08 -7.93 -34.08
N GLU A 347 15.23 -7.36 -34.42
CA GLU A 347 16.20 -7.89 -35.38
C GLU A 347 17.44 -8.33 -34.60
N GLU A 348 17.74 -9.62 -34.56
CA GLU A 348 18.85 -10.20 -33.81
C GLU A 348 19.33 -11.50 -34.47
N HIS A 349 20.65 -11.68 -34.60
CA HIS A 349 21.27 -12.85 -35.26
C HIS A 349 20.65 -13.20 -36.63
N ASN A 350 20.48 -12.19 -37.50
CA ASN A 350 19.86 -12.31 -38.83
C ASN A 350 18.40 -12.82 -38.83
N THR A 351 17.73 -12.79 -37.67
CA THR A 351 16.33 -13.17 -37.54
C THR A 351 15.50 -11.94 -37.18
N THR A 352 14.32 -11.82 -37.78
CA THR A 352 13.36 -10.75 -37.48
C THR A 352 12.13 -11.33 -36.80
N PHE A 353 11.84 -10.85 -35.60
CA PHE A 353 10.62 -11.16 -34.85
C PHE A 353 9.73 -9.91 -34.82
N THR A 354 8.47 -10.06 -35.23
CA THR A 354 7.48 -8.97 -35.16
C THR A 354 6.38 -9.34 -34.18
N TYR A 355 6.12 -8.45 -33.23
CA TYR A 355 5.03 -8.62 -32.26
C TYR A 355 4.05 -7.46 -32.36
N GLY A 356 2.76 -7.79 -32.43
CA GLY A 356 1.67 -6.85 -32.22
C GLY A 356 1.32 -6.78 -30.73
N LEU A 357 1.10 -5.57 -30.23
CA LEU A 357 0.77 -5.30 -28.82
C LEU A 357 -0.64 -4.72 -28.74
N THR A 358 -1.50 -5.38 -27.96
CA THR A 358 -2.87 -4.93 -27.69
C THR A 358 -3.09 -4.74 -26.20
N TYR A 359 -4.02 -3.87 -25.84
CA TYR A 359 -4.21 -3.43 -24.46
C TYR A 359 -5.68 -3.42 -24.06
N GLN A 360 -5.94 -3.74 -22.79
CA GLN A 360 -7.21 -3.48 -22.11
C GLN A 360 -6.97 -2.49 -20.97
N PHE A 361 -7.90 -1.56 -20.79
CA PHE A 361 -7.81 -0.49 -19.81
C PHE A 361 -8.90 -0.64 -18.74
N ASP A 362 -8.63 -0.15 -17.54
CA ASP A 362 -9.66 0.01 -16.51
C ASP A 362 -10.50 1.29 -16.75
N SER A 363 -11.50 1.51 -15.89
CA SER A 363 -12.37 2.69 -15.96
C SER A 363 -11.64 4.02 -15.73
N SER A 364 -10.44 4.00 -15.13
CA SER A 364 -9.57 5.17 -14.95
C SER A 364 -8.61 5.39 -16.13
N GLY A 365 -8.65 4.50 -17.14
CA GLY A 365 -7.81 4.58 -18.33
C GLY A 365 -6.40 4.02 -18.16
N LYS A 366 -6.09 3.36 -17.04
CA LYS A 366 -4.81 2.67 -16.83
C LYS A 366 -4.82 1.31 -17.50
N VAL A 367 -3.67 0.86 -17.99
CA VAL A 367 -3.56 -0.47 -18.62
C VAL A 367 -3.73 -1.56 -17.56
N LYS A 368 -4.66 -2.49 -17.79
CA LYS A 368 -4.94 -3.66 -16.94
C LYS A 368 -4.38 -4.94 -17.54
N LEU A 369 -4.34 -5.04 -18.87
CA LEU A 369 -3.80 -6.18 -19.59
C LEU A 369 -3.07 -5.69 -20.85
N ARG A 370 -1.89 -6.25 -21.12
CA ARG A 370 -1.23 -6.23 -22.42
C ARG A 370 -1.21 -7.64 -22.98
N THR A 371 -1.54 -7.82 -24.25
CA THR A 371 -1.27 -9.05 -24.98
C THR A 371 -0.27 -8.76 -26.10
N ALA A 372 0.86 -9.47 -26.08
CA ALA A 372 1.85 -9.45 -27.14
C ALA A 372 1.71 -10.72 -27.98
N SER A 373 1.54 -10.59 -29.30
CA SER A 373 1.35 -11.72 -30.21
C SER A 373 2.34 -11.67 -31.36
N GLY A 374 3.04 -12.78 -31.60
CA GLY A 374 4.03 -12.89 -32.67
C GLY A 374 4.39 -14.34 -33.02
N PRO A 375 5.52 -14.57 -33.72
CA PRO A 375 5.93 -15.90 -34.17
C PRO A 375 6.10 -16.95 -33.06
N SER A 376 6.43 -16.51 -31.84
CA SER A 376 6.63 -17.37 -30.67
C SER A 376 5.34 -17.66 -29.88
N GLY A 377 4.19 -17.22 -30.38
CA GLY A 377 2.90 -17.32 -29.69
C GLY A 377 2.46 -16.01 -29.05
N SER A 378 1.65 -16.11 -27.99
CA SER A 378 1.11 -14.96 -27.28
C SER A 378 1.58 -14.92 -25.82
N GLU A 379 1.84 -13.72 -25.33
CA GLU A 379 2.19 -13.43 -23.94
C GLU A 379 1.19 -12.42 -23.37
N ASN A 380 0.71 -12.67 -22.15
CA ASN A 380 -0.24 -11.81 -21.46
C ASN A 380 0.41 -11.18 -20.22
N THR A 381 0.41 -9.85 -20.13
CA THR A 381 0.88 -9.12 -18.94
C THR A 381 -0.28 -8.42 -18.24
N ARG A 382 -0.59 -8.82 -17.00
CA ARG A 382 -1.62 -8.22 -16.14
C ARG A 382 -0.99 -7.22 -15.20
N TYR A 383 -1.57 -6.02 -15.10
CA TYR A 383 -1.08 -4.94 -14.26
C TYR A 383 -2.02 -4.73 -13.07
N PHE A 384 -1.43 -4.44 -11.92
CA PHE A 384 -2.12 -4.19 -10.66
C PHE A 384 -1.61 -2.85 -10.11
N TYR A 385 -2.53 -2.00 -9.67
CA TYR A 385 -2.25 -0.70 -9.08
C TYR A 385 -2.68 -0.69 -7.61
N TYR A 386 -2.16 0.25 -6.84
CA TYR A 386 -2.66 0.55 -5.51
C TYR A 386 -4.03 1.23 -5.57
#